data_AF-A0A3D3M2M0-F1
#
_entry.id   AF-A0A3D3M2M0-F1
#
_cell.length_a   1.000
_cell.length_b   1.000
_cell.length_c   1.000
_cell.angle_alpha   90.00
_cell.angle_beta   90.00
_cell.angle_gamma   90.00
#
_symmetry.space_group_name_H-M   'P 1'
#
loop_
_entity.id
_entity.type
_entity.pdbx_description
1 polymer ?
#
loop_
_entity_poly.entity_id
_entity_poly.type
_entity_poly.pdbx_seq_one_letter_code
_entity_poly.pdbx_strand_id
1 'polypeptide(L)'
;MDRMLFTAMSGANQALEQQAVVANNLANVVTPGFRAQLVQMQASPVAGDGLPTRVSVSATGTGVDWTEGPMTHTDRNLDVALGPNTLLAV
;
A
#
# COMPACT_ATOMS: atom_id res chain seq x y z
N MET A 1 -24.72 -0.17 22.97
CA MET A 1 -23.75 -1.12 22.40
C MET A 1 -22.60 -0.35 21.74
N ASP A 2 -21.39 -0.67 22.20
CA ASP A 2 -20.00 -0.44 21.76
C ASP A 2 -19.63 0.38 20.49
N ARG A 3 -20.20 1.57 20.29
CA ARG A 3 -19.83 2.46 19.16
C ARG A 3 -18.37 2.94 19.18
N MET A 4 -17.73 2.99 20.35
CA MET A 4 -16.29 3.31 20.49
C MET A 4 -15.41 2.14 20.06
N LEU A 5 -15.82 0.90 20.36
CA LEU A 5 -15.12 -0.31 19.94
C LEU A 5 -15.02 -0.39 18.42
N PHE A 6 -16.09 -0.06 17.69
CA PHE A 6 -16.07 -0.03 16.22
C PHE A 6 -15.12 1.03 15.65
N THR A 7 -14.98 2.18 16.31
CA THR A 7 -14.02 3.23 15.91
C THR A 7 -12.57 2.82 16.20
N ALA A 8 -12.31 2.20 17.35
CA ALA A 8 -10.98 1.65 17.66
C ALA A 8 -10.62 0.49 16.69
N MET A 9 -11.60 -0.36 16.39
CA MET A 9 -11.43 -1.50 15.49
C MET A 9 -11.21 -1.06 14.03
N SER A 10 -11.81 0.04 13.57
CA SER A 10 -11.52 0.56 12.23
C SER A 10 -10.07 1.01 12.11
N GLY A 11 -9.51 1.68 13.11
CA GLY A 11 -8.08 2.00 13.15
C GLY A 11 -7.18 0.76 13.23
N ALA A 12 -7.54 -0.22 14.07
CA ALA A 12 -6.77 -1.46 14.21
C ALA A 12 -6.73 -2.29 12.92
N ASN A 13 -7.87 -2.45 12.23
CA ASN A 13 -7.94 -3.15 10.96
C ASN A 13 -7.08 -2.47 9.89
N GLN A 14 -7.12 -1.13 9.83
CA GLN A 14 -6.30 -0.37 8.89
C GLN A 14 -4.81 -0.51 9.21
N ALA A 15 -4.41 -0.52 10.48
CA ALA A 15 -3.01 -0.79 10.85
C ALA A 15 -2.54 -2.20 10.42
N LEU A 16 -3.40 -3.22 10.54
CA LEU A 16 -3.09 -4.57 10.06
C LEU A 16 -2.97 -4.63 8.53
N GLU A 17 -3.81 -3.90 7.81
CA GLU A 17 -3.71 -3.77 6.35
C GLU A 17 -2.39 -3.11 5.95
N GLN A 18 -1.98 -2.03 6.64
CA GLN A 18 -0.66 -1.41 6.42
C GLN A 18 0.49 -2.39 6.66
N GLN A 19 0.41 -3.19 7.74
CA GLN A 19 1.43 -4.20 8.04
C GLN A 19 1.50 -5.27 6.96
N ALA A 20 0.36 -5.72 6.43
CA ALA A 20 0.33 -6.69 5.34
C ALA A 20 1.00 -6.15 4.07
N VAL A 21 0.77 -4.87 3.73
CA VAL A 21 1.43 -4.21 2.59
C VAL A 21 2.94 -4.11 2.81
N VAL A 22 3.39 -3.70 4.00
CA VAL A 22 4.81 -3.64 4.34
C VAL A 22 5.47 -5.02 4.25
N ALA A 23 4.81 -6.06 4.80
CA ALA A 23 5.31 -7.42 4.73
C ALA A 23 5.42 -7.92 3.28
N ASN A 24 4.44 -7.61 2.43
CA ASN A 24 4.48 -7.94 1.01
C ASN A 24 5.66 -7.26 0.28
N ASN A 25 5.87 -5.96 0.53
CA ASN A 25 6.98 -5.22 -0.06
C ASN A 25 8.33 -5.78 0.38
N LEU A 26 8.49 -6.12 1.66
CA LEU A 26 9.72 -6.72 2.19
C LEU A 26 9.99 -8.10 1.59
N ALA A 27 8.96 -8.93 1.45
CA ALA A 27 9.09 -10.27 0.87
C ALA A 27 9.55 -10.25 -0.59
N ASN A 28 9.24 -9.19 -1.34
CA ASN A 28 9.53 -9.06 -2.76
C ASN A 28 10.73 -8.14 -3.08
N VAL A 29 11.55 -7.78 -2.08
CA VAL A 29 12.68 -6.85 -2.27
C VAL A 29 13.73 -7.34 -3.28
N VAL A 30 13.82 -8.66 -3.50
CA VAL A 30 14.76 -9.29 -4.46
C VAL A 30 14.10 -9.73 -5.76
N THR A 31 12.81 -9.44 -5.96
CA THR A 31 12.06 -9.84 -7.16
C THR A 31 12.31 -8.82 -8.29
N PRO A 32 12.95 -9.20 -9.42
CA PRO A 32 13.18 -8.28 -10.52
C PRO A 32 11.87 -7.75 -11.09
N GLY A 33 11.80 -6.42 -11.29
CA GLY A 33 10.60 -5.77 -11.82
C GLY A 33 9.44 -5.60 -10.82
N PHE A 34 9.57 -6.05 -9.57
CA PHE A 34 8.59 -5.77 -8.53
C PHE A 34 8.52 -4.26 -8.25
N ARG A 35 7.30 -3.74 -8.14
CA ARG A 35 7.03 -2.34 -7.79
C ARG A 35 6.34 -2.32 -6.44
N ALA A 36 6.84 -1.50 -5.53
CA ALA A 36 6.32 -1.45 -4.17
C ALA A 36 4.87 -0.96 -4.16
N GLN A 37 4.03 -1.63 -3.37
CA GLN A 37 2.66 -1.19 -3.14
C GLN A 37 2.67 -0.04 -2.12
N LEU A 38 1.90 1.00 -2.42
CA LEU A 38 1.60 2.11 -1.52
C LEU A 38 0.16 1.96 -1.02
N VAL A 39 -0.07 2.33 0.24
CA VAL A 39 -1.41 2.38 0.83
C VAL A 39 -1.69 3.77 1.36
N GLN A 40 -2.87 4.31 1.06
CA GLN A 40 -3.31 5.61 1.54
C GLN A 40 -4.54 5.45 2.43
N MET A 41 -4.49 6.08 3.60
CA MET A 41 -5.56 6.07 4.59
C MET A 41 -6.01 7.48 4.88
N GLN A 42 -7.31 7.66 5.04
CA GLN A 42 -7.90 8.94 5.41
C GLN A 42 -8.72 8.78 6.69
N ALA A 43 -8.51 9.72 7.61
CA ALA A 43 -9.30 9.85 8.81
C ALA A 43 -10.47 10.81 8.54
N SER A 44 -11.70 10.38 8.80
CA SER A 44 -12.90 11.19 8.64
C SER A 44 -13.76 11.18 9.91
N PRO A 45 -14.38 12.32 10.29
CA PRO A 45 -15.32 12.34 11.41
C PRO A 45 -16.50 11.39 11.14
N VAL A 46 -16.92 10.67 12.17
CA VAL A 46 -18.11 9.81 12.07
C VAL A 46 -19.36 10.69 12.06
N ALA A 47 -20.16 10.61 10.99
CA ALA A 47 -21.41 11.35 10.87
C ALA A 47 -22.45 10.90 11.92
N GLY A 48 -23.14 11.86 12.54
CA GLY A 48 -24.24 11.63 13.47
C GLY A 48 -24.65 12.89 14.23
N ASP A 49 -25.80 12.84 14.89
CA ASP A 49 -26.30 13.96 15.70
C ASP A 49 -25.41 14.22 16.92
N GLY A 50 -24.98 15.47 17.10
CA GLY A 50 -24.16 15.93 18.23
C GLY A 50 -22.76 16.43 17.84
N LEU A 51 -21.88 16.58 18.83
CA LEU A 51 -20.51 17.07 18.63
C LEU A 51 -19.62 16.01 17.94
N PRO A 52 -18.76 16.39 16.98
CA PRO A 52 -17.88 15.48 16.25
C PRO A 52 -16.69 15.05 17.12
N THR A 53 -16.95 14.14 18.05
CA THR A 53 -15.98 13.64 19.04
C THR A 53 -15.26 12.37 18.59
N ARG A 54 -15.61 11.83 17.41
CA ARG A 54 -15.15 10.51 16.92
C ARG A 54 -14.66 10.62 15.49
N VAL A 55 -13.51 10.00 15.24
CA VAL A 55 -12.85 9.95 13.93
C VAL A 55 -12.61 8.50 13.57
N SER A 56 -13.06 8.06 12.40
CA SER A 56 -12.80 6.72 11.86
C SER A 56 -11.78 6.80 10.73
N VAL A 57 -10.98 5.76 10.56
CA VAL A 57 -9.99 5.65 9.48
C VAL A 57 -10.52 4.67 8.43
N SER A 58 -10.34 5.02 7.16
CA SER A 58 -10.66 4.16 6.01
C SER A 58 -9.53 4.22 4.98
N ALA A 59 -9.19 3.08 4.37
CA ALA A 59 -8.35 3.04 3.19
C ALA A 59 -9.05 3.79 2.03
N THR A 60 -8.35 4.74 1.42
CA THR A 60 -8.87 5.54 0.30
C THR A 60 -8.31 5.11 -1.05
N GLY A 61 -7.28 4.26 -1.06
CA GLY A 61 -6.72 3.71 -2.28
C GLY A 61 -5.39 3.00 -2.07
N THR A 62 -5.02 2.23 -3.08
CA THR A 62 -3.70 1.63 -3.24
C THR A 62 -2.99 2.30 -4.40
N GLY A 63 -1.68 2.49 -4.25
CA GLY A 63 -0.80 3.03 -5.28
C GLY A 63 0.33 2.08 -5.58
N VAL A 64 1.09 2.38 -6.62
CA VAL A 64 2.31 1.66 -6.98
C VAL A 64 3.43 2.69 -7.07
N ASP A 65 4.56 2.37 -6.45
CA ASP A 65 5.78 3.16 -6.61
C ASP A 65 6.44 2.83 -7.95
N TRP A 66 6.43 3.80 -8.87
CA TRP A 66 7.03 3.67 -10.21
C TRP A 66 8.51 4.04 -10.27
N THR A 67 9.12 4.40 -9.13
CA THR A 67 10.57 4.65 -9.08
C THR A 67 11.35 3.40 -9.47
N GLU A 68 12.37 3.58 -10.30
CA GLU A 68 13.20 2.48 -10.77
C GLU A 68 14.09 1.96 -9.63
N GLY A 69 14.10 0.63 -9.50
CA GLY A 69 15.02 -0.06 -8.60
C GLY A 69 16.43 -0.17 -9.16
N PRO A 70 17.37 -0.71 -8.37
CA PRO A 70 18.73 -0.94 -8.84
C PRO A 70 18.76 -1.96 -9.98
N MET A 71 19.62 -1.70 -10.95
CA MET A 71 19.83 -2.57 -12.11
C MET A 71 20.95 -3.58 -11.82
N THR A 72 20.69 -4.85 -12.14
CA THR A 72 21.70 -5.92 -12.03
C THR A 72 22.01 -6.45 -13.42
N HIS A 73 23.29 -6.47 -13.78
CA HIS A 73 23.75 -7.09 -15.02
C HIS A 73 23.86 -8.61 -14.84
N THR A 74 23.26 -9.38 -15.76
CA THR A 74 23.20 -10.85 -15.68
C THR A 74 24.11 -11.56 -16.68
N ASP A 75 24.78 -10.83 -17.59
CA ASP A 75 25.62 -11.35 -18.69
C ASP A 75 24.91 -12.33 -19.63
N ARG A 76 23.57 -12.31 -19.68
CA ARG A 76 22.77 -13.15 -20.57
C ARG A 76 22.23 -12.32 -21.72
N ASN A 77 22.46 -12.80 -22.95
CA ASN A 77 22.05 -12.10 -24.19
C ASN A 77 20.53 -11.89 -24.34
N LEU A 78 19.71 -12.63 -23.61
CA LEU A 78 18.24 -12.57 -23.69
C LEU A 78 17.59 -11.83 -22.52
N ASP A 79 18.38 -11.36 -21.56
CA ASP A 79 17.86 -10.62 -20.41
C ASP A 79 17.84 -9.13 -20.77
N VAL A 80 16.63 -8.56 -20.86
CA VAL A 80 16.42 -7.16 -21.22
C VAL A 80 15.75 -6.44 -20.05
N ALA A 81 16.26 -5.26 -19.72
CA ALA A 81 15.61 -4.35 -18.80
C ALA A 81 14.91 -3.22 -19.58
N LEU A 82 13.73 -2.84 -19.10
CA LEU A 82 12.93 -1.78 -19.69
C LEU A 82 13.26 -0.44 -19.05
N GLY A 83 13.10 0.63 -19.82
CA GLY A 83 13.23 2.00 -19.31
C GLY A 83 12.05 2.42 -18.42
N PRO A 84 12.09 3.67 -17.92
CA PRO A 84 11.13 4.14 -16.95
C PRO A 84 9.71 4.17 -17.52
N ASN A 85 8.71 3.96 -16.66
CA ASN A 85 7.30 3.99 -16.99
C ASN A 85 6.90 3.09 -18.18
N THR A 86 7.60 1.97 -18.37
CA THR A 86 7.36 1.03 -19.47
C THR A 86 6.96 -0.35 -18.94
N LEU A 87 6.07 -1.02 -19.66
CA LEU A 87 5.66 -2.40 -19.40
C LEU A 87 5.90 -3.25 -20.66
N LEU A 88 6.24 -4.52 -20.46
CA LEU A 88 6.32 -5.50 -21.55
C LEU A 88 4.96 -6.17 -21.72
N ALA A 89 4.43 -6.16 -22.95
CA ALA A 89 3.26 -6.97 -23.30
C ALA A 89 3.73 -8.40 -23.63
N VAL A 90 2.99 -9.40 -23.12
CA VAL A 90 3.26 -10.84 -23.31
C VAL A 90 2.00 -11.54 -23.76
#